data_AF-A0A380TYV8-F1
#
_entry.id   AF-A0A380TYV8-F1
#
_cell.length_a   1.000
_cell.length_b   1.000
_cell.length_c   1.000
_cell.angle_alpha   90.00
_cell.angle_beta   90.00
_cell.angle_gamma   90.00
#
_symmetry.space_group_name_H-M   'P 1'
#
loop_
_entity.id
_entity.type
_entity.pdbx_description
1 polymer ?
#
loop_
_entity_poly.entity_id
_entity_poly.type
_entity_poly.pdbx_seq_one_letter_code
_entity_poly.pdbx_strand_id
1 'polypeptide(L)'
;MAIFLSIYFLMINLISFYLMYIDKQKSVNKTWRVPESNLFFLCFAGGFIGTFLAMKYIRHKTKHWQFHAAVIISCLFWLIGLPLIYYFFIFNH
;
A
#
# COMPACT_ATOMS: atom_id res chain seq x y z
N MET A 1 20.42 -6.20 7.48
CA MET A 1 19.75 -5.08 6.79
C MET A 1 18.47 -5.52 6.07
N ALA A 2 18.54 -6.48 5.13
CA ALA A 2 17.39 -6.92 4.34
C ALA A 2 16.20 -7.45 5.17
N ILE A 3 16.46 -8.21 6.24
CA ILE A 3 15.43 -8.80 7.11
C ILE A 3 14.55 -7.71 7.78
N PHE A 4 15.16 -6.62 8.25
CA PHE A 4 14.41 -5.48 8.82
C PHE A 4 13.51 -4.82 7.78
N LEU A 5 14.00 -4.67 6.54
CA LEU A 5 13.22 -4.13 5.43
C LEU A 5 12.02 -5.02 5.10
N SER A 6 12.21 -6.34 5.07
CA SER A 6 11.13 -7.31 4.83
C SER A 6 10.07 -7.27 5.92
N ILE A 7 10.46 -7.15 7.20
CA ILE A 7 9.51 -7.05 8.33
C ILE A 7 8.71 -5.75 8.24
N TYR A 8 9.38 -4.63 7.93
CA TYR A 8 8.72 -3.34 7.73
C TYR A 8 7.68 -3.41 6.61
N PHE A 9 8.04 -4.03 5.47
CA PHE A 9 7.12 -4.27 4.36
C PHE A 9 5.93 -5.13 4.75
N LEU A 10 6.16 -6.20 5.51
CA LEU A 10 5.08 -7.07 5.95
C LEU A 10 4.08 -6.32 6.84
N MET A 11 4.60 -5.55 7.79
CA MET A 11 3.79 -4.73 8.69
C MET A 11 2.97 -3.69 7.93
N ILE A 12 3.58 -2.94 7.01
CA ILE A 12 2.86 -1.88 6.29
C ILE A 12 1.78 -2.45 5.36
N ASN A 13 2.01 -3.61 4.76
CA ASN A 13 0.99 -4.31 3.97
C ASN A 13 -0.19 -4.80 4.83
N LEU A 14 0.09 -5.32 6.04
CA LEU A 14 -0.95 -5.69 7.00
C LEU A 14 -1.77 -4.48 7.45
N ILE A 15 -1.11 -3.37 7.78
CA ILE A 15 -1.77 -2.14 8.22
C ILE A 15 -2.64 -1.57 7.09
N SER A 16 -2.14 -1.51 5.85
CA SER A 16 -2.93 -1.11 4.68
C SER A 16 -4.18 -1.96 4.49
N PHE A 17 -4.05 -3.28 4.63
CA PHE A 17 -5.17 -4.19 4.52
C PHE A 17 -6.21 -3.97 5.62
N TYR A 18 -5.75 -3.81 6.86
CA TYR A 18 -6.61 -3.62 8.02
C TYR A 18 -7.36 -2.28 7.98
N LEU A 19 -6.69 -1.20 7.57
CA LEU A 19 -7.34 0.11 7.38
C LEU A 19 -8.49 0.05 6.38
N MET A 20 -8.28 -0.67 5.28
CA MET A 20 -9.29 -0.84 4.25
C MET A 20 -10.45 -1.74 4.71
N TYR A 21 -10.15 -2.73 5.55
CA TYR A 21 -11.16 -3.54 6.22
C TYR A 21 -12.00 -2.72 7.22
N ILE A 22 -11.37 -1.86 8.01
CA ILE A 22 -12.07 -0.91 8.89
C ILE A 22 -12.95 0.04 8.08
N ASP A 23 -12.46 0.54 6.94
CA ASP A 23 -13.27 1.42 6.07
C ASP A 23 -14.55 0.72 5.58
N LYS A 24 -14.47 -0.58 5.26
CA LYS A 24 -15.66 -1.41 4.96
C LYS A 24 -16.63 -1.47 6.13
N GLN A 25 -16.15 -1.79 7.33
CA GLN A 25 -16.98 -1.84 8.54
C GLN A 25 -17.66 -0.49 8.83
N LYS A 26 -16.92 0.61 8.67
CA LYS A 26 -17.45 1.96 8.88
C LYS A 26 -18.52 2.33 7.86
N SER A 27 -18.38 1.91 6.59
CA SER A 27 -19.41 2.06 5.56
C SER A 27 -20.68 1.28 5.89
N VAL A 28 -20.56 0.10 6.50
CA VAL A 28 -21.72 -0.70 6.93
C VAL A 28 -22.42 -0.03 8.12
N ASN A 29 -21.65 0.49 9.08
CA ASN A 29 -22.19 1.15 10.27
C ASN A 29 -22.65 2.60 10.02
N LYS A 30 -22.66 3.10 8.78
CA LYS A 30 -22.98 4.51 8.41
C LYS A 30 -22.21 5.54 9.26
N THR A 31 -21.00 5.19 9.67
CA THR A 31 -20.13 6.09 10.45
C THR A 31 -19.16 6.83 9.53
N TRP A 32 -18.43 7.80 10.08
CA TRP A 32 -17.48 8.65 9.36
C TRP A 32 -16.49 7.82 8.53
N ARG A 33 -16.45 8.06 7.22
CA ARG A 33 -15.58 7.37 6.25
C ARG A 33 -14.11 7.73 6.49
N VAL A 34 -13.20 6.79 6.28
CA VAL A 34 -11.76 7.07 6.38
C VAL A 34 -11.36 7.90 5.15
N PRO A 35 -10.62 9.01 5.30
CA PRO A 35 -10.16 9.79 4.16
C PRO A 35 -9.25 8.95 3.27
N GLU A 36 -9.55 8.98 1.96
CA GLU A 36 -8.84 8.19 0.94
C GLU A 36 -7.35 8.51 0.94
N SER A 37 -6.97 9.76 1.26
CA SER A 37 -5.59 10.23 1.39
C SER A 37 -4.72 9.37 2.31
N ASN A 38 -5.25 8.84 3.42
CA ASN A 38 -4.46 7.97 4.30
C ASN A 38 -4.11 6.64 3.63
N LEU A 39 -5.04 6.06 2.86
CA LEU A 39 -4.76 4.84 2.11
C LEU A 39 -3.78 5.08 0.97
N PHE A 40 -3.85 6.23 0.29
CA PHE A 40 -2.84 6.63 -0.69
C PHE A 40 -1.44 6.72 -0.06
N PHE A 41 -1.34 7.37 1.11
CA PHE A 41 -0.08 7.52 1.81
C PHE A 41 0.53 6.18 2.21
N LEU A 42 -0.28 5.26 2.74
CA LEU A 42 0.18 3.91 3.08
C LEU A 42 0.55 3.07 1.86
N CYS A 43 -0.20 3.21 0.76
CA CYS A 43 0.12 2.55 -0.51
C CYS A 43 1.51 3.01 -1.00
N PHE A 44 1.75 4.32 -0.98
CA PHE A 44 3.02 4.94 -1.38
C PHE A 44 4.18 4.55 -0.46
N ALA A 45 3.91 4.42 0.84
CA ALA A 45 4.90 4.00 1.83
C ALA A 45 5.38 2.53 1.68
N GLY A 46 4.75 1.73 0.81
CA GLY A 46 5.12 0.33 0.54
C GLY A 46 4.01 -0.69 0.78
N GLY A 47 2.82 -0.24 1.16
CA GLY A 47 1.66 -1.09 1.42
C GLY A 47 0.86 -1.53 0.19
N PHE A 48 1.37 -1.31 -1.04
CA PHE A 48 0.62 -1.50 -2.29
C PHE A 48 0.06 -2.92 -2.47
N ILE A 49 0.76 -3.95 -1.99
CA ILE A 49 0.32 -5.35 -2.08
C ILE A 49 -0.89 -5.57 -1.17
N GLY A 50 -0.82 -5.10 0.07
CA GLY A 50 -1.89 -5.17 1.05
C GLY A 50 -3.13 -4.39 0.61
N THR A 51 -2.93 -3.21 0.03
CA THR A 51 -4.02 -2.40 -0.55
C THR A 51 -4.67 -3.11 -1.75
N PHE A 52 -3.88 -3.74 -2.62
CA PHE A 52 -4.38 -4.52 -3.75
C PHE A 52 -5.18 -5.76 -3.31
N LEU A 53 -4.66 -6.51 -2.35
CA LEU A 53 -5.35 -7.64 -1.74
C LEU A 53 -6.66 -7.20 -1.09
N ALA A 54 -6.64 -6.09 -0.34
CA ALA A 54 -7.81 -5.55 0.30
C ALA A 54 -8.89 -5.15 -0.71
N MET A 55 -8.53 -4.48 -1.81
CA MET A 55 -9.47 -4.18 -2.90
C MET A 55 -10.14 -5.45 -3.46
N LYS A 56 -9.33 -6.49 -3.73
CA LYS A 56 -9.81 -7.75 -4.29
C LYS A 56 -10.74 -8.50 -3.34
N TYR A 57 -10.43 -8.49 -2.04
CA TYR A 57 -11.16 -9.22 -1.01
C TYR A 57 -12.46 -8.50 -0.60
N ILE A 58 -12.40 -7.18 -0.48
CA ILE A 58 -13.50 -6.38 0.06
C ILE A 58 -14.58 -6.14 -1.00
N ARG A 59 -14.24 -6.17 -2.31
CA ARG A 59 -15.12 -5.90 -3.48
C ARG A 59 -15.99 -4.64 -3.33
N HIS A 60 -15.65 -3.78 -2.38
CA HIS A 60 -16.31 -2.53 -2.07
C HIS A 60 -15.34 -1.45 -2.52
N LYS A 61 -15.77 -0.55 -3.42
CA LYS A 61 -14.96 0.52 -4.05
C LYS A 61 -13.85 0.08 -5.04
N THR A 62 -13.98 -1.03 -5.75
CA THR A 62 -13.15 -1.36 -6.94
C THR A 62 -13.36 -0.41 -8.14
N LYS A 63 -14.32 0.50 -8.07
CA LYS A 63 -14.68 1.42 -9.18
C LYS A 63 -13.94 2.77 -9.14
N HIS A 64 -13.23 3.10 -8.06
CA HIS A 64 -12.45 4.34 -7.98
C HIS A 64 -11.09 4.14 -8.62
N TRP A 65 -10.94 4.62 -9.86
CA TRP A 65 -9.74 4.47 -10.67
C TRP A 65 -8.48 5.04 -9.99
N GLN A 66 -8.67 6.02 -9.09
CA GLN A 66 -7.60 6.64 -8.32
C GLN A 66 -6.83 5.62 -7.46
N PHE A 67 -7.49 4.58 -6.92
CA PHE A 67 -6.83 3.54 -6.13
C PHE A 67 -5.93 2.63 -6.98
N HIS A 68 -6.39 2.29 -8.18
CA HIS A 68 -5.57 1.55 -9.13
C HIS A 68 -4.35 2.37 -9.55
N ALA A 69 -4.53 3.67 -9.81
CA ALA A 69 -3.41 4.59 -10.08
C ALA A 69 -2.43 4.64 -8.89
N ALA A 70 -2.93 4.68 -7.64
CA ALA A 70 -2.09 4.65 -6.44
C ALA A 70 -1.15 3.42 -6.41
N VAL A 71 -1.74 2.24 -6.66
CA VAL A 71 -1.00 0.97 -6.65
C VAL A 71 0.00 0.93 -7.79
N ILE A 72 -0.38 1.37 -8.99
CA ILE A 72 0.52 1.39 -10.16
C ILE A 72 1.69 2.36 -9.94
N ILE A 73 1.42 3.57 -9.45
CA ILE A 73 2.45 4.58 -9.15
C ILE A 73 3.39 4.08 -8.05
N SER A 74 2.84 3.51 -6.98
CA SER A 74 3.66 2.97 -5.87
C SER A 74 4.49 1.77 -6.33
N CYS A 75 3.93 0.91 -7.17
CA CYS A 75 4.65 -0.21 -7.77
C CYS A 75 5.82 0.30 -8.64
N LEU A 76 5.58 1.24 -9.56
CA LEU A 76 6.61 1.87 -10.37
C LEU A 76 7.71 2.51 -9.52
N PHE A 77 7.32 3.25 -8.48
CA PHE A 77 8.26 3.89 -7.56
C PHE A 77 9.19 2.87 -6.89
N TRP A 78 8.64 1.76 -6.39
CA TRP A 78 9.42 0.71 -5.75
C TRP A 78 10.26 -0.10 -6.73
N LEU A 79 9.75 -0.35 -7.94
CA LEU A 79 10.41 -1.11 -8.99
C LEU A 79 11.62 -0.35 -9.57
N ILE A 80 11.60 0.99 -9.52
CA ILE A 80 12.73 1.86 -9.90
C ILE A 80 13.63 2.16 -8.69
N GLY A 81 13.06 2.38 -7.52
CA GLY A 81 13.78 2.72 -6.29
C GLY A 81 14.67 1.58 -5.76
N LEU A 82 14.17 0.34 -5.74
CA LEU A 82 14.95 -0.83 -5.29
C LEU A 82 16.23 -1.07 -6.11
N PRO A 83 16.19 -1.12 -7.45
CA PRO A 83 17.41 -1.32 -8.24
C PRO A 83 18.34 -0.12 -8.16
N LEU A 84 17.85 1.12 -8.06
CA LEU A 84 18.70 2.30 -7.82
C LEU A 84 19.44 2.22 -6.49
N ILE A 85 18.73 1.87 -5.41
CA ILE A 85 19.33 1.68 -4.08
C ILE A 85 20.36 0.54 -4.12
N TYR A 86 20.03 -0.56 -4.79
CA TYR A 86 20.95 -1.69 -4.95
C TYR A 86 22.20 -1.30 -5.75
N TYR A 87 22.05 -0.57 -6.86
CA TYR A 87 23.16 -0.10 -7.70
C TYR A 87 24.05 0.90 -6.94
N PHE A 88 23.44 1.81 -6.18
CA PHE A 88 24.18 2.74 -5.34
C PHE A 88 24.96 2.01 -4.24
N PHE A 89 24.35 1.00 -3.61
CA PHE A 89 25.02 0.22 -2.57
C PHE A 89 26.18 -0.64 -3.12
N ILE A 90 26.05 -1.18 -4.34
CA ILE A 90 27.07 -2.03 -4.95
C ILE A 90 28.24 -1.25 -5.57
N PHE A 91 28.00 -0.02 -6.02
CA PHE A 91 29.03 0.83 -6.64
C PHE A 91 29.77 1.70 -5.61
N ASN A 92 29.16 1.94 -4.45
CA ASN A 92 29.74 2.75 -3.37
C ASN A 92 30.46 1.90 -2.30
N HIS A 93 30.74 0.62 -2.61
CA HIS A 93 31.55 -0.29 -1.81
C HIS A 93 32.69 -0.87 -2.66
#